data_AF-B9NXY2-F1
#
_entry.id   AF-B9NXY2-F1
#
_cell.length_a   1.000
_cell.length_b   1.000
_cell.length_c   1.000
_cell.angle_alpha   90.00
_cell.angle_beta   90.00
_cell.angle_gamma   90.00
#
_symmetry.space_group_name_H-M   'P 1'
#
loop_
_entity.id
_entity.type
_entity.pdbx_description
1 polymer ?
#
loop_
_entity_poly.entity_id
_entity_poly.type
_entity_poly.pdbx_seq_one_letter_code
_entity_poly.pdbx_strand_id
1 'polypeptide(L)'
;MADAILKDLIPSMEHPFYSLSKKPDLSVRRYEHDDKWVEITPSVKGQATIYDKDLLIYVVSQIMHKLNRGEKVDRRMRFNPRDLLIFVNRGTSGRDYYAFCDALDRLMGTVIKTNISTAQEGDDVPVGKVEKTVSGALITPARSGSTAAGR
;
A
#
# COMPACT_ATOMS: atom_id res chain seq x y z
N MET A 1 -3.83 18.58 11.20
CA MET A 1 -3.98 17.33 11.98
C MET A 1 -3.52 16.07 11.23
N ALA A 2 -3.67 15.96 9.90
CA ALA A 2 -3.04 14.86 9.12
C ALA A 2 -1.50 14.90 9.11
N ASP A 3 -0.91 16.10 9.20
CA ASP A 3 0.55 16.32 9.19
C ASP A 3 1.28 15.68 10.39
N ALA A 4 0.63 15.61 11.56
CA ALA A 4 1.25 15.06 12.77
C ALA A 4 1.29 13.52 12.75
N ILE A 5 0.19 12.88 12.33
CA ILE A 5 0.12 11.41 12.23
C ILE A 5 1.05 10.90 11.13
N LEU A 6 1.21 11.67 10.05
CA LEU A 6 2.06 11.28 8.94
C LEU A 6 3.56 11.43 9.25
N LYS A 7 3.96 12.48 9.99
CA LYS A 7 5.36 12.71 10.37
C LYS A 7 5.96 11.57 11.20
N ASP A 8 5.18 10.96 12.09
CA ASP A 8 5.66 9.85 12.92
C ASP A 8 5.79 8.54 12.14
N LEU A 9 5.06 8.40 11.02
CA LEU A 9 5.12 7.23 10.15
C LEU A 9 6.24 7.31 9.10
N ILE A 10 6.68 8.53 8.73
CA ILE A 10 7.67 8.74 7.66
C ILE A 10 9.01 8.04 7.92
N PRO A 11 9.66 8.16 9.10
CA PRO A 11 10.96 7.54 9.36
C PRO A 11 10.90 6.00 9.32
N SER A 12 9.79 5.42 9.80
CA SER A 12 9.58 3.97 9.77
C SER A 12 9.23 3.44 8.36
N MET A 13 8.76 4.30 7.45
CA MET A 13 8.42 3.92 6.07
C MET A 13 9.59 4.08 5.10
N GLU A 14 10.65 4.82 5.47
CA GLU A 14 11.78 5.10 4.59
C GLU A 14 12.65 3.86 4.32
N HIS A 15 12.67 2.87 5.21
CA HIS A 15 13.31 1.55 5.02
C HIS A 15 12.53 0.41 5.68
N PRO A 16 11.45 -0.08 5.04
CA PRO A 16 11.54 -1.41 4.40
C PRO A 16 10.86 -1.53 3.01
N PHE A 17 9.88 -0.67 2.66
CA PHE A 17 8.93 -0.98 1.56
C PHE A 17 9.09 -0.15 0.28
N TYR A 18 9.72 1.03 0.34
CA TYR A 18 9.87 1.90 -0.82
C TYR A 18 11.29 1.89 -1.38
N SER A 19 11.42 1.98 -2.70
CA SER A 19 12.70 2.32 -3.35
C SER A 19 12.91 3.84 -3.31
N LEU A 20 14.16 4.25 -3.07
CA LEU A 20 14.59 5.65 -3.14
C LEU A 20 15.00 6.04 -4.57
N SER A 21 15.03 5.08 -5.49
CA SER A 21 15.40 5.30 -6.88
C SER A 21 14.28 6.03 -7.65
N LYS A 22 14.68 6.98 -8.50
CA LYS A 22 13.81 7.59 -9.52
C LYS A 22 13.65 6.69 -10.77
N LYS A 23 14.51 5.68 -10.92
CA LYS A 23 14.45 4.67 -11.99
C LYS A 23 13.78 3.39 -11.46
N PRO A 24 13.10 2.60 -12.31
CA PRO A 24 12.55 1.32 -11.90
C PRO A 24 13.61 0.45 -11.22
N ASP A 25 13.31 0.05 -9.99
CA ASP A 25 14.16 -0.82 -9.19
C ASP A 25 13.58 -2.24 -9.22
N LEU A 26 14.33 -3.15 -9.84
CA LEU A 26 13.94 -4.56 -10.01
C LEU A 26 14.66 -5.48 -9.02
N SER A 27 15.44 -4.91 -8.09
CA SER A 27 16.17 -5.71 -7.10
C SER A 27 15.21 -6.28 -6.06
N VAL A 28 15.34 -7.58 -5.78
CA VAL A 28 14.70 -8.19 -4.62
C VAL A 28 15.52 -7.80 -3.40
N ARG A 29 14.86 -7.24 -2.37
CA ARG A 29 15.51 -6.81 -1.14
C ARG A 29 14.99 -7.63 0.03
N ARG A 30 15.89 -8.17 0.84
CA ARG A 30 15.56 -8.88 2.08
C ARG A 30 16.25 -8.19 3.24
N TYR A 31 15.46 -7.84 4.25
CA TYR A 31 15.92 -7.32 5.53
C TYR A 31 15.71 -8.41 6.57
N GLU A 32 16.71 -8.63 7.41
CA GLU A 32 16.70 -9.65 8.45
C GLU A 32 17.26 -9.07 9.74
N HIS A 33 16.57 -9.33 10.85
CA HIS A 33 16.97 -8.93 12.18
C HIS A 33 16.48 -10.00 13.16
N ASP A 34 17.43 -10.65 13.84
CA ASP A 34 17.20 -11.87 14.62
C ASP A 34 16.45 -12.93 13.77
N ASP A 35 15.39 -13.53 14.32
CA ASP A 35 14.56 -14.51 13.62
C ASP A 35 13.47 -13.87 12.73
N LYS A 36 13.48 -12.54 12.54
CA LYS A 36 12.46 -11.82 11.76
C LYS A 36 13.02 -11.33 10.43
N TRP A 37 12.26 -11.51 9.37
CA TRP A 37 12.64 -11.05 8.04
C TRP A 37 11.49 -10.44 7.25
N VAL A 38 11.84 -9.55 6.32
CA VAL A 38 10.95 -8.96 5.32
C VAL A 38 11.63 -8.99 3.96
N GLU A 39 11.01 -9.63 2.98
CA GLU A 39 11.44 -9.66 1.59
C GLU A 39 10.48 -8.83 0.74
N ILE A 40 11.03 -7.96 -0.10
CA ILE A 40 10.29 -7.14 -1.04
C ILE A 40 10.69 -7.56 -2.44
N THR A 41 9.71 -8.05 -3.19
CA THR A 41 9.85 -8.49 -4.57
C THR A 41 9.12 -7.51 -5.49
N PRO A 42 9.83 -6.77 -6.35
CA PRO A 42 9.20 -5.91 -7.35
C PRO A 42 8.62 -6.70 -8.52
N SER A 43 7.72 -6.07 -9.28
CA SER A 43 7.31 -6.56 -10.59
C SER A 43 8.21 -5.99 -11.70
N VAL A 44 7.94 -6.36 -12.95
CA VAL A 44 8.59 -5.76 -14.13
C VAL A 44 8.42 -4.24 -14.24
N LYS A 45 7.47 -3.66 -13.50
CA LYS A 45 7.23 -2.21 -13.43
C LYS A 45 8.14 -1.51 -12.41
N GLY A 46 8.91 -2.27 -11.63
CA GLY A 46 9.74 -1.77 -10.55
C GLY A 46 9.03 -1.78 -9.20
N GLN A 47 9.82 -1.65 -8.14
CA GLN A 47 9.31 -1.47 -6.78
C GLN A 47 8.62 -0.11 -6.63
N ALA A 48 7.57 -0.07 -5.80
CA ALA A 48 6.99 1.18 -5.33
C ALA A 48 8.08 2.09 -4.75
N THR A 49 8.05 3.36 -5.15
CA THR A 49 9.05 4.36 -4.77
C THR A 49 8.54 5.24 -3.63
N ILE A 50 9.43 5.99 -2.98
CA ILE A 50 9.03 7.00 -1.98
C ILE A 50 8.10 8.06 -2.57
N TYR A 51 8.13 8.28 -3.89
CA TYR A 51 7.21 9.18 -4.56
C TYR A 51 5.81 8.58 -4.72
N ASP A 52 5.63 7.27 -4.58
CA ASP A 52 4.30 6.65 -4.67
C ASP A 52 3.55 6.72 -3.34
N LYS A 53 4.23 7.11 -2.25
CA LYS A 53 3.65 7.18 -0.89
C LYS A 53 2.45 8.11 -0.76
N ASP A 54 2.43 9.18 -1.54
CA ASP A 54 1.35 10.18 -1.53
C ASP A 54 -0.02 9.55 -1.81
N LEU A 55 -0.05 8.50 -2.66
CA LEU A 55 -1.25 7.74 -2.92
C LEU A 55 -1.78 7.05 -1.65
N LEU A 56 -0.90 6.35 -0.92
CA LEU A 56 -1.27 5.66 0.31
C LEU A 56 -1.69 6.66 1.39
N ILE A 57 -1.02 7.82 1.47
CA ILE A 57 -1.38 8.90 2.38
C ILE A 57 -2.81 9.37 2.13
N TYR A 58 -3.18 9.59 0.87
CA TYR A 58 -4.55 9.96 0.52
C TYR A 58 -5.55 8.88 0.98
N VAL A 59 -5.28 7.61 0.68
CA VAL A 59 -6.18 6.49 1.05
C VAL A 59 -6.34 6.39 2.56
N VAL A 60 -5.24 6.48 3.33
CA VAL A 60 -5.27 6.49 4.80
C VAL A 60 -6.05 7.69 5.32
N SER A 61 -5.89 8.86 4.70
CA SER A 61 -6.66 10.06 5.06
C SER A 61 -8.17 9.86 4.87
N GLN A 62 -8.57 9.22 3.76
CA GLN A 62 -9.98 8.88 3.51
C GLN A 62 -10.52 7.86 4.52
N ILE A 63 -9.71 6.86 4.91
CA ILE A 63 -10.05 5.88 5.95
C ILE A 63 -10.27 6.58 7.28
N MET A 64 -9.32 7.42 7.71
CA MET A 64 -9.40 8.15 8.97
C MET A 64 -10.59 9.11 9.00
N HIS A 65 -10.88 9.77 7.88
CA HIS A 65 -12.05 10.63 7.77
C HIS A 65 -13.35 9.85 8.01
N LYS A 66 -13.49 8.65 7.44
CA LYS A 66 -14.66 7.77 7.70
C LYS A 66 -14.73 7.31 9.15
N LEU A 67 -13.61 6.86 9.72
CA LEU A 67 -13.55 6.41 11.11
C LEU A 67 -13.95 7.52 12.08
N ASN A 68 -13.46 8.74 11.87
CA ASN A 68 -13.80 9.90 12.69
C ASN A 68 -15.29 10.28 12.62
N ARG A 69 -16.01 9.86 11.57
CA ARG A 69 -17.46 10.02 11.44
C ARG A 69 -18.25 8.81 11.98
N GLY A 70 -17.59 7.82 12.55
CA GLY A 70 -18.21 6.57 13.00
C GLY A 70 -18.70 5.69 11.86
N GLU A 71 -18.17 5.87 10.65
CA GLU A 71 -18.58 5.09 9.48
C GLU A 71 -17.81 3.79 9.36
N LYS A 72 -18.46 2.77 8.77
CA LYS A 72 -17.79 1.52 8.42
C LYS A 72 -16.75 1.75 7.32
N VAL A 73 -15.57 1.15 7.50
CA VAL A 73 -14.50 1.16 6.51
C VAL A 73 -14.40 -0.21 5.87
N ASP A 74 -14.60 -0.25 4.55
CA ASP A 74 -14.41 -1.44 3.73
C ASP A 74 -12.95 -1.58 3.29
N ARG A 75 -12.51 -2.83 3.08
CA ARG A 75 -11.20 -3.15 2.45
C ARG A 75 -11.09 -2.68 1.00
N ARG A 76 -12.20 -2.23 0.40
CA ARG A 76 -12.26 -1.70 -0.97
C ARG A 76 -12.61 -0.22 -0.92
N MET A 77 -11.76 0.60 -1.50
CA MET A 77 -11.99 2.04 -1.65
C MET A 77 -12.13 2.40 -3.12
N ARG A 78 -13.04 3.32 -3.41
CA ARG A 78 -13.17 3.99 -4.70
C ARG A 78 -12.95 5.48 -4.47
N PHE A 79 -12.19 6.12 -5.34
CA PHE A 79 -11.91 7.54 -5.28
C PHE A 79 -11.74 8.09 -6.69
N ASN A 80 -11.91 9.40 -6.84
CA ASN A 80 -11.64 10.08 -8.10
C ASN A 80 -10.13 10.39 -8.18
N PRO A 81 -9.41 9.93 -9.22
CA PRO A 81 -7.99 10.24 -9.38
C PRO A 81 -7.68 11.73 -9.42
N ARG A 82 -8.58 12.56 -9.97
CA ARG A 82 -8.41 14.02 -10.01
C ARG A 82 -8.34 14.61 -8.60
N ASP A 83 -9.27 14.20 -7.73
CA ASP A 83 -9.35 14.71 -6.35
C ASP A 83 -8.12 14.28 -5.55
N LEU A 84 -7.64 13.07 -5.78
CA LEU A 84 -6.39 12.58 -5.20
C LEU A 84 -5.22 13.44 -5.64
N LEU A 85 -5.04 13.65 -6.94
CA LEU A 85 -3.92 14.44 -7.49
C LEU A 85 -3.91 15.86 -6.92
N ILE A 86 -5.08 16.49 -6.82
CA ILE A 86 -5.22 17.80 -6.19
C ILE A 86 -4.84 17.74 -4.70
N PHE A 87 -5.33 16.73 -3.96
CA PHE A 87 -5.05 16.59 -2.53
C PHE A 87 -3.55 16.43 -2.23
N VAL A 88 -2.83 15.66 -3.07
CA VAL A 88 -1.39 15.44 -2.92
C VAL A 88 -0.55 16.52 -3.60
N ASN A 89 -1.16 17.64 -4.01
CA ASN A 89 -0.51 18.78 -4.64
C ASN A 89 0.29 18.41 -5.92
N ARG A 90 -0.30 17.55 -6.76
CA ARG A 90 0.22 17.21 -8.09
C ARG A 90 -0.57 17.90 -9.19
N GLY A 91 0.06 17.99 -10.37
CA GLY A 91 -0.63 18.44 -11.57
C GLY A 91 -1.76 17.49 -11.98
N THR A 92 -2.70 18.01 -12.77
CA THR A 92 -3.79 17.22 -13.37
C THR A 92 -3.68 17.21 -14.90
N SER A 93 -2.46 17.31 -15.42
CA SER A 93 -2.20 17.16 -16.86
C SER A 93 -2.22 15.69 -17.26
N GLY A 94 -2.32 15.39 -18.55
CA GLY A 94 -2.25 14.00 -19.03
C GLY A 94 -0.97 13.28 -18.57
N ARG A 95 0.17 13.99 -18.52
CA ARG A 95 1.43 13.46 -18.01
C ARG A 95 1.33 13.02 -16.55
N ASP A 96 0.65 13.80 -15.72
CA ASP A 96 0.48 13.48 -14.30
C ASP A 96 -0.42 12.26 -14.09
N TYR A 97 -1.45 12.11 -14.94
CA TYR A 97 -2.27 10.88 -14.94
C TYR A 97 -1.47 9.64 -15.34
N TYR A 98 -0.58 9.74 -16.33
CA TYR A 98 0.30 8.61 -16.68
C TYR A 98 1.23 8.25 -15.50
N ALA A 99 1.85 9.25 -14.87
CA ALA A 99 2.69 9.02 -13.70
C ALA A 99 1.91 8.41 -12.52
N PHE A 100 0.64 8.79 -12.35
CA PHE A 100 -0.28 8.19 -11.38
C PHE A 100 -0.58 6.71 -11.70
N CYS A 101 -0.85 6.37 -12.96
CA CYS A 101 -1.04 4.98 -13.38
C CYS A 101 0.24 4.15 -13.16
N ASP A 102 1.41 4.71 -13.47
CA ASP A 102 2.69 4.03 -13.21
C ASP A 102 2.92 3.79 -11.70
N ALA A 103 2.51 4.74 -10.85
CA ALA A 103 2.56 4.58 -9.40
C ALA A 103 1.64 3.45 -8.93
N LEU A 104 0.41 3.37 -9.46
CA LEU A 104 -0.50 2.27 -9.18
C LEU A 104 0.09 0.92 -9.61
N ASP A 105 0.66 0.84 -10.82
CA ASP A 105 1.30 -0.38 -11.34
C ASP A 105 2.42 -0.87 -10.41
N ARG A 106 3.29 0.05 -9.94
CA ARG A 106 4.37 -0.29 -9.00
C ARG A 106 3.83 -0.74 -7.64
N LEU A 107 2.82 -0.06 -7.10
CA LEU A 107 2.19 -0.43 -5.83
C LEU A 107 1.48 -1.78 -5.91
N MET A 108 0.77 -2.07 -7.00
CA MET A 108 0.13 -3.38 -7.24
C MET A 108 1.17 -4.50 -7.43
N GLY A 109 2.31 -4.17 -8.05
CA GLY A 109 3.35 -5.15 -8.38
C GLY A 109 4.37 -5.40 -7.27
N THR A 110 4.41 -4.58 -6.23
CA THR A 110 5.34 -4.76 -5.10
C THR A 110 4.77 -5.78 -4.12
N VAL A 111 5.38 -6.95 -4.07
CA VAL A 111 5.00 -8.04 -3.16
C VAL A 111 5.92 -8.03 -1.94
N ILE A 112 5.30 -8.10 -0.76
CA ILE A 112 6.00 -8.23 0.51
C ILE A 112 5.76 -9.64 1.04
N LYS A 113 6.84 -10.31 1.41
CA LYS A 113 6.81 -11.55 2.20
C LYS A 113 7.47 -11.32 3.54
N THR A 114 6.92 -11.86 4.61
CA THR A 114 7.50 -11.72 5.95
C THR A 114 7.02 -12.81 6.88
N ASN A 115 7.82 -13.15 7.89
CA ASN A 115 7.39 -13.95 9.05
C ASN A 115 7.00 -13.08 10.27
N ILE A 116 6.97 -11.75 10.13
CA ILE A 116 6.53 -10.83 11.18
C ILE A 116 5.01 -10.89 11.28
N SER A 117 4.50 -11.28 12.44
CA SER A 117 3.07 -11.31 12.74
C SER A 117 2.59 -10.00 13.39
N THR A 118 1.54 -9.39 12.84
CA THR A 118 0.83 -8.22 13.40
C THR A 118 -0.48 -8.59 14.10
N ALA A 119 -0.71 -9.85 14.45
CA ALA A 119 -1.91 -10.28 15.15
C ALA A 119 -2.07 -9.50 16.46
N GLN A 120 -3.19 -8.78 16.62
CA GLN A 120 -3.58 -8.19 17.90
C GLN A 120 -4.14 -9.28 18.81
N GLU A 121 -3.90 -9.12 20.10
CA GLU A 121 -4.39 -9.97 21.18
C GLU A 121 -5.94 -9.98 21.15
N GLY A 122 -6.53 -11.05 20.60
CA GLY A 122 -7.98 -11.17 20.38
C GLY A 122 -8.40 -11.89 19.10
N ASP A 123 -7.48 -12.11 18.14
CA ASP A 123 -7.75 -13.01 17.02
C ASP A 123 -7.56 -14.48 17.47
N ASP A 124 -8.66 -15.22 17.69
CA ASP A 124 -8.67 -16.66 17.96
C ASP A 124 -8.15 -17.45 16.75
N VAL A 125 -6.85 -17.39 16.50
CA VAL A 125 -6.17 -18.25 15.53
C VAL A 125 -5.47 -19.36 16.31
N PRO A 126 -5.89 -20.63 16.18
CA PRO A 126 -5.33 -21.74 16.95
C PRO A 126 -3.81 -21.80 16.74
N VAL A 127 -3.09 -21.63 17.85
CA VAL A 127 -1.63 -21.48 17.89
C VAL A 127 -0.97 -22.86 17.92
N GLY A 128 -0.71 -23.41 16.74
CA GLY A 128 0.48 -24.24 16.54
C GLY A 128 1.63 -23.31 16.17
N LYS A 129 2.83 -23.52 16.74
CA LYS A 129 4.06 -22.84 16.32
C LYS A 129 4.35 -23.17 14.85
N VAL A 130 3.77 -22.40 13.94
CA VAL A 130 4.11 -22.35 12.53
C VAL A 130 4.60 -20.95 12.30
N GLU A 131 5.84 -20.79 11.85
CA GLU A 131 6.32 -19.52 11.31
C GLU A 131 5.37 -19.10 10.17
N LYS A 132 4.43 -18.20 10.48
CA LYS A 132 3.44 -17.75 9.52
C LYS A 132 4.13 -16.81 8.55
N THR A 133 4.54 -17.33 7.40
CA THR A 133 4.93 -16.50 6.27
C THR A 133 3.67 -15.90 5.66
N VAL A 134 3.56 -14.58 5.69
CA VAL A 134 2.49 -13.83 5.02
C VAL A 134 3.05 -13.23 3.75
N SER A 135 2.31 -13.30 2.64
CA SER A 135 2.68 -12.73 1.35
C SER A 135 1.52 -11.93 0.77
N GLY A 136 1.78 -10.72 0.27
CA GLY A 136 0.75 -9.88 -0.35
C GLY A 136 1.31 -8.68 -1.12
N ALA A 137 0.51 -8.14 -2.04
CA ALA A 137 0.79 -6.87 -2.71
C ALA A 137 0.39 -5.68 -1.82
N LEU A 138 1.01 -4.51 -2.02
CA LEU A 138 0.65 -3.29 -1.25
C LEU A 138 -0.79 -2.84 -1.50
N ILE A 139 -1.25 -2.91 -2.75
CA ILE A 139 -2.64 -2.67 -3.14
C ILE A 139 -3.08 -3.72 -4.15
N THR A 140 -4.39 -3.90 -4.32
CA THR A 140 -4.94 -4.84 -5.30
C THR A 140 -6.14 -4.19 -5.98
N PRO A 141 -6.29 -4.31 -7.31
CA PRO A 141 -7.47 -3.78 -7.99
C PRO A 141 -8.72 -4.51 -7.51
N ALA A 142 -9.81 -3.77 -7.34
CA ALA A 142 -11.10 -4.38 -7.03
C ALA A 142 -11.52 -5.26 -8.20
N ARG A 143 -11.71 -6.56 -7.97
CA ARG A 143 -12.31 -7.45 -8.98
C ARG A 143 -13.69 -6.91 -9.32
N SER A 144 -13.98 -6.67 -10.60
CA SER A 144 -15.35 -6.38 -11.01
C SER A 144 -16.20 -7.59 -10.64
N GLY A 145 -17.22 -7.39 -9.80
CA GLY A 145 -18.25 -8.39 -9.66
C GLY A 145 -18.91 -8.52 -11.02
N SER A 146 -18.82 -9.71 -11.62
CA SER A 146 -19.76 -10.09 -12.67
C SER A 146 -21.15 -10.10 -12.04
N THR A 147 -21.86 -8.97 -12.10
CA THR A 147 -23.31 -8.99 -12.12
C THR A 147 -23.69 -9.54 -13.48
N ALA A 148 -23.77 -10.87 -13.58
CA ALA A 148 -24.60 -11.52 -14.58
C ALA A 148 -26.06 -11.17 -14.23
N ALA A 149 -26.50 -10.01 -14.73
CA ALA A 149 -27.91 -9.71 -14.91
C ALA A 149 -28.45 -10.67 -15.97
N GLY A 150 -29.53 -11.36 -15.63
CA GLY A 150 -29.93 -12.60 -16.27
C GLY A 150 -30.55 -12.53 -17.65
N ARG A 151 -30.88 -13.72 -18.12
CA ARG A 151 -32.18 -14.10 -18.68
C ARG A 151 -32.51 -15.50 -18.20
#